data_AF-A0A6B2DRV7-F1
#
_entry.id   AF-A0A6B2DRV7-F1
#
_cell.length_a   1.000
_cell.length_b   1.000
_cell.length_c   1.000
_cell.angle_alpha   90.00
_cell.angle_beta   90.00
_cell.angle_gamma   90.00
#
_symmetry.space_group_name_H-M   'P 1'
#
loop_
_entity.id
_entity.type
_entity.pdbx_description
1 polymer ?
#
loop_
_entity_poly.entity_id
_entity_poly.type
_entity_poly.pdbx_seq_one_letter_code
_entity_poly.pdbx_strand_id
1 'polypeptide(L)'
;ATAHLSVAQGTQALAVAVVEPSWTSFHVAYRVGSRHSLTAGAAGKAMSLRPGGDGWVTSTGELEAGASGVAAPVRGVPGLKASVGVVSMEPLKAAEVGPQVVAAAVRLADILKT
;
A
#
# COMPACT_ATOMS: atom_id res chain seq x y z
N ALA A 1 3.27 -7.18 -10.18
CA ALA A 1 2.72 -6.53 -8.97
C ALA A 1 2.30 -5.11 -9.30
N THR A 2 1.08 -4.72 -8.90
CA THR A 2 0.50 -3.40 -9.12
C THR A 2 0.82 -2.49 -7.94
N ALA A 3 1.37 -1.30 -8.19
CA ALA A 3 1.64 -0.31 -7.15
C ALA A 3 0.42 0.58 -6.90
N HIS A 4 0.26 1.05 -5.67
CA HIS A 4 -0.85 1.91 -5.31
C HIS A 4 -0.49 2.92 -4.22
N LEU A 5 -1.20 4.05 -4.25
CA LEU A 5 -1.31 5.02 -3.17
C LEU A 5 -2.75 4.98 -2.67
N SER A 6 -2.91 4.74 -1.37
CA SER A 6 -4.22 4.73 -0.72
C SER A 6 -4.29 5.75 0.40
N VAL A 7 -5.44 6.37 0.59
CA VAL A 7 -5.73 7.34 1.66
C VAL A 7 -6.85 6.83 2.55
N ALA A 8 -6.81 7.18 3.83
CA ALA A 8 -7.91 6.90 4.74
C ALA A 8 -9.06 7.89 4.48
N GLN A 9 -10.26 7.34 4.29
CA GLN A 9 -11.52 8.09 4.29
C GLN A 9 -12.47 7.41 5.27
N GLY A 10 -12.66 8.03 6.45
CA GLY A 10 -13.40 7.44 7.55
C GLY A 10 -12.76 6.12 8.01
N THR A 11 -13.50 5.02 7.90
CA THR A 11 -13.05 3.66 8.25
C THR A 11 -12.49 2.87 7.08
N GLN A 12 -12.37 3.49 5.90
CA GLN A 12 -11.97 2.82 4.66
C GLN A 12 -10.62 3.33 4.14
N ALA A 13 -9.85 2.45 3.51
CA ALA A 13 -8.75 2.81 2.64
C ALA A 13 -9.28 2.95 1.21
N LEU A 14 -9.03 4.10 0.58
CA LEU A 14 -9.40 4.44 -0.79
C LEU A 14 -8.13 4.50 -1.65
N ALA A 15 -8.07 3.71 -2.71
CA ALA A 15 -7.00 3.82 -3.71
C ALA A 15 -7.20 5.11 -4.54
N VAL A 16 -6.21 6.02 -4.52
CA VAL A 16 -6.27 7.30 -5.23
C VAL A 16 -5.30 7.39 -6.41
N ALA A 17 -4.27 6.54 -6.42
CA ALA A 17 -3.41 6.36 -7.58
C ALA A 17 -2.99 4.89 -7.67
N VAL A 18 -2.88 4.38 -8.90
CA VAL A 18 -2.52 3.00 -9.19
C VAL A 18 -1.59 3.01 -10.41
N VAL A 19 -0.52 2.22 -10.34
CA VAL A 19 0.41 1.99 -11.45
C VAL A 19 0.50 0.49 -11.68
N GLU A 20 0.01 0.05 -12.84
CA GLU A 20 0.14 -1.34 -13.28
C GLU A 20 1.49 -1.56 -13.97
N PRO A 21 2.16 -2.71 -13.77
CA PRO A 21 3.38 -3.02 -14.47
C PRO A 21 3.10 -3.25 -15.96
N SER A 22 4.01 -2.80 -16.83
CA SER A 22 3.86 -2.94 -18.29
C SER A 22 4.05 -4.37 -18.82
N TRP A 23 4.35 -5.35 -17.96
CA TRP A 23 4.86 -6.66 -18.36
C TRP A 23 4.30 -7.86 -17.57
N THR A 24 3.03 -7.84 -17.13
CA THR A 24 2.43 -9.06 -16.50
C THR A 24 1.14 -9.52 -17.18
N SER A 25 0.99 -10.85 -17.33
CA SER A 25 -0.13 -11.51 -18.01
C SER A 25 -1.45 -11.48 -17.23
N PHE A 26 -1.41 -11.20 -15.92
CA PHE A 26 -2.57 -11.07 -15.03
C PHE A 26 -2.35 -9.90 -14.07
N HIS A 27 -3.21 -8.88 -14.15
CA HIS A 27 -3.22 -7.77 -13.20
C HIS A 27 -4.38 -7.92 -12.22
N VAL A 28 -4.11 -7.70 -10.93
CA VAL A 28 -5.17 -7.36 -9.97
C VAL A 28 -5.70 -6.02 -10.40
N ALA A 29 -6.97 -5.95 -10.78
CA ALA A 29 -7.65 -4.69 -11.07
C ALA A 29 -7.90 -3.93 -9.77
N TYR A 30 -6.83 -3.51 -9.09
CA TYR A 30 -6.90 -2.56 -8.00
C TYR A 30 -7.14 -1.22 -8.66
N ARG A 31 -8.39 -0.78 -8.75
CA ARG A 31 -8.76 0.42 -9.50
C ARG A 31 -8.66 1.65 -8.61
N VAL A 32 -8.34 2.79 -9.21
CA VAL A 32 -8.59 4.07 -8.56
C VAL A 32 -10.07 4.13 -8.18
N GLY A 33 -10.37 4.51 -6.94
CA GLY A 33 -11.72 4.49 -6.39
C GLY A 33 -12.07 3.22 -5.60
N SER A 34 -11.28 2.14 -5.70
CA SER A 34 -11.49 0.93 -4.91
C SER A 34 -11.37 1.21 -3.41
N ARG A 35 -12.28 0.62 -2.63
CA ARG A 35 -12.35 0.78 -1.17
C ARG A 35 -12.34 -0.56 -0.47
N HIS A 36 -11.66 -0.60 0.68
CA HIS A 36 -11.73 -1.71 1.61
C HIS A 36 -11.61 -1.20 3.05
N SER A 37 -11.90 -2.05 4.03
CA SER A 37 -11.71 -1.71 5.45
C SER A 37 -10.27 -1.28 5.72
N LEU A 38 -10.06 -0.26 6.57
CA LEU A 38 -8.73 0.12 7.08
C LEU A 38 -8.06 -1.01 7.88
N THR A 39 -8.82 -1.98 8.36
CA THR A 39 -8.28 -3.13 9.10
C THR A 39 -7.92 -4.32 8.21
N ALA A 40 -8.22 -4.25 6.91
CA ALA A 40 -7.99 -5.32 5.95
C ALA A 40 -6.94 -4.93 4.90
N GLY A 41 -6.10 -5.90 4.55
CA GLY A 41 -5.05 -5.75 3.55
C GLY A 41 -3.88 -4.88 4.02
N ALA A 42 -2.73 -5.04 3.36
CA ALA A 42 -1.50 -4.34 3.70
C ALA A 42 -1.70 -2.81 3.64
N ALA A 43 -2.41 -2.31 2.62
CA ALA A 43 -2.69 -0.90 2.43
C ALA A 43 -3.37 -0.25 3.65
N GLY A 44 -4.44 -0.87 4.17
CA GLY A 44 -5.18 -0.34 5.32
C GLY A 44 -4.37 -0.47 6.61
N LYS A 45 -3.84 -1.67 6.85
CA LYS A 45 -3.07 -1.98 8.07
C LYS A 45 -1.82 -1.11 8.20
N ALA A 46 -1.14 -0.81 7.10
CA ALA A 46 0.03 0.06 7.08
C ALA A 46 -0.28 1.44 7.68
N MET A 47 -1.47 2.01 7.47
CA MET A 47 -1.85 3.32 8.02
C MET A 47 -2.03 3.33 9.54
N SER A 48 -2.09 2.16 10.17
CA SER A 48 -2.14 2.00 11.63
C SER A 48 -0.79 1.52 12.20
N LEU A 49 0.23 1.33 11.35
CA LEU A 49 1.55 0.87 11.75
C LEU A 49 2.24 1.94 12.61
N ARG A 50 2.56 1.57 13.85
CA ARG A 50 3.33 2.42 14.76
C ARG A 50 4.77 2.58 14.25
N PRO A 51 5.45 3.71 14.53
CA PRO A 51 6.87 3.85 14.24
C PRO A 51 7.70 2.75 14.94
N GLY A 52 8.79 2.32 14.30
CA GLY A 52 9.63 1.21 14.74
C GLY A 52 9.45 -0.05 13.88
N GLY A 53 10.23 -1.09 14.20
CA GLY A 53 10.28 -2.33 13.41
C GLY A 53 10.73 -2.09 11.97
N ASP A 54 10.26 -2.95 11.07
CA ASP A 54 10.62 -2.93 9.64
C ASP A 54 10.05 -1.72 8.88
N GLY A 55 8.94 -1.14 9.35
CA GLY A 55 8.32 0.03 8.72
C GLY A 55 7.36 -0.27 7.57
N TRP A 56 7.13 -1.55 7.24
CA TRP A 56 6.09 -2.01 6.31
C TRP A 56 5.20 -3.09 6.94
N VAL A 57 4.09 -3.39 6.29
CA VAL A 57 3.13 -4.44 6.65
C VAL A 57 2.92 -5.36 5.45
N THR A 58 2.72 -6.64 5.70
CA THR A 58 2.31 -7.63 4.71
C THR A 58 0.88 -8.11 4.95
N SER A 59 0.21 -8.59 3.90
CA SER A 59 -1.07 -9.27 4.00
C SER A 59 -1.21 -10.33 2.91
N THR A 60 -1.94 -11.39 3.18
CA THR A 60 -2.25 -12.44 2.18
C THR A 60 -3.71 -12.84 2.30
N GLY A 61 -4.45 -12.87 1.19
CA GLY A 61 -5.82 -13.39 1.12
C GLY A 61 -6.90 -12.51 1.75
N GLU A 62 -6.56 -11.32 2.25
CA GLU A 62 -7.49 -10.50 3.07
C GLU A 62 -8.47 -9.66 2.25
N LEU A 63 -8.08 -9.27 1.04
CA LEU A 63 -8.96 -8.52 0.12
C LEU A 63 -9.53 -9.43 -0.95
N GLU A 64 -8.69 -10.32 -1.48
CA GLU A 64 -9.05 -11.33 -2.47
C GLU A 64 -8.23 -12.59 -2.19
N ALA A 65 -8.82 -13.77 -2.41
CA ALA A 65 -8.14 -15.03 -2.19
C ALA A 65 -6.88 -15.14 -3.07
N GLY A 66 -5.74 -15.48 -2.46
CA GLY A 66 -4.45 -15.58 -3.15
C GLY A 66 -3.73 -14.24 -3.39
N ALA A 67 -4.37 -13.10 -3.16
CA ALA A 67 -3.70 -11.81 -3.28
C ALA A 67 -2.71 -11.59 -2.13
N SER A 68 -1.48 -11.20 -2.43
CA SER A 68 -0.48 -10.77 -1.46
C SER A 68 -0.20 -9.27 -1.61
N GLY A 69 0.08 -8.60 -0.50
CA GLY A 69 0.36 -7.17 -0.48
C GLY A 69 1.47 -6.81 0.49
N VAL A 70 2.23 -5.76 0.15
CA VAL A 70 3.24 -5.13 1.00
C VAL A 70 3.05 -3.63 0.93
N ALA A 71 2.91 -2.95 2.07
CA ALA A 71 2.67 -1.51 2.12
C ALA A 71 3.35 -0.84 3.30
N ALA A 72 3.71 0.44 3.13
CA ALA A 72 4.28 1.30 4.15
C ALA A 72 3.43 2.57 4.31
N PRO A 73 3.28 3.11 5.53
CA PRO A 73 2.57 4.37 5.74
C PRO A 73 3.36 5.58 5.25
N VAL A 74 2.65 6.55 4.68
CA VAL A 74 3.16 7.89 4.40
C VAL A 74 3.07 8.70 5.70
N ARG A 75 4.19 9.23 6.18
CA ARG A 75 4.29 9.92 7.48
C ARG A 75 4.79 11.35 7.32
N GLY A 76 4.44 12.20 8.28
CA GLY A 76 4.97 13.58 8.37
C GLY A 76 4.32 14.58 7.42
N VAL A 77 3.18 14.24 6.79
CA VAL A 77 2.37 15.16 5.98
C VAL A 77 1.13 15.52 6.80
N PRO A 78 0.96 16.78 7.28
CA PRO A 78 -0.17 17.18 8.09
C PRO A 78 -1.52 16.88 7.42
N GLY A 79 -2.46 16.31 8.18
CA GLY A 79 -3.80 15.99 7.68
C GLY A 79 -3.88 14.77 6.74
N LEU A 80 -2.76 14.18 6.35
CA LEU A 80 -2.73 13.01 5.47
C LEU A 80 -2.52 11.71 6.24
N LYS A 81 -3.50 10.82 6.18
CA LYS A 81 -3.36 9.42 6.59
C LYS A 81 -3.38 8.55 5.35
N ALA A 82 -2.22 8.06 4.93
CA ALA A 82 -2.05 7.35 3.66
C ALA A 82 -1.01 6.23 3.75
N SER A 83 -0.99 5.37 2.73
CA SER A 83 0.00 4.32 2.56
C SER A 83 0.35 4.13 1.09
N VAL A 84 1.59 3.73 0.83
CA VAL A 84 2.08 3.30 -0.48
C VAL A 84 2.36 1.81 -0.41
N GLY A 85 1.94 1.05 -1.41
CA GLY A 85 2.16 -0.38 -1.42
C GLY A 85 2.11 -1.00 -2.80
N VAL A 86 2.33 -2.30 -2.83
CA VAL A 86 2.17 -3.14 -4.01
C VAL A 86 1.27 -4.33 -3.67
N VAL A 87 0.51 -4.78 -4.66
CA VAL A 87 -0.33 -5.99 -4.61
C VAL A 87 0.01 -6.93 -5.76
N SER A 88 -0.07 -8.23 -5.53
CA SER A 88 0.18 -9.27 -6.53
C SER A 88 -0.73 -10.48 -6.29
N MET A 89 -1.02 -11.27 -7.32
CA MET A 89 -1.66 -12.59 -7.17
C MET A 89 -0.65 -13.69 -6.82
N GLU A 90 0.64 -13.36 -6.79
CA GLU A 90 1.72 -14.24 -6.40
C GLU A 90 2.32 -13.78 -5.07
N PRO A 91 2.98 -14.67 -4.30
CA PRO A 91 3.69 -14.29 -3.08
C PRO A 91 4.76 -13.23 -3.35
N LEU A 92 4.71 -12.13 -2.61
CA LEU A 92 5.74 -11.10 -2.62
C LEU A 92 6.84 -11.44 -1.62
N LYS A 93 8.11 -11.31 -2.05
CA LYS A 93 9.26 -11.39 -1.15
C LYS A 93 9.37 -10.14 -0.30
N ALA A 94 8.74 -10.16 0.88
CA ALA A 94 8.61 -8.99 1.73
C ALA A 94 9.96 -8.34 2.13
N ALA A 95 11.01 -9.13 2.34
CA ALA A 95 12.34 -8.60 2.67
C ALA A 95 12.98 -7.81 1.51
N GLU A 96 12.64 -8.11 0.26
CA GLU A 96 13.13 -7.40 -0.92
C GLU A 96 12.23 -6.19 -1.26
N VAL A 97 10.91 -6.35 -1.12
CA VAL A 97 9.89 -5.35 -1.51
C VAL A 97 9.65 -4.30 -0.42
N GLY A 98 9.69 -4.70 0.85
CA GLY A 98 9.43 -3.87 2.02
C GLY A 98 10.26 -2.58 2.05
N PRO A 99 11.60 -2.66 1.95
CA PRO A 99 12.46 -1.48 1.89
C PRO A 99 12.12 -0.52 0.73
N GLN A 100 11.67 -1.06 -0.40
CA GLN A 100 11.33 -0.26 -1.58
C GLN A 100 10.04 0.55 -1.37
N VAL A 101 9.00 -0.07 -0.80
CA VAL A 101 7.74 0.64 -0.49
C VAL A 101 7.93 1.68 0.63
N VAL A 102 8.80 1.40 1.61
CA VAL A 102 9.20 2.40 2.63
C VAL A 102 9.90 3.58 1.98
N ALA A 103 10.90 3.34 1.12
CA ALA A 103 11.59 4.41 0.42
C ALA A 103 10.66 5.23 -0.48
N ALA A 104 9.68 4.59 -1.12
CA ALA A 104 8.65 5.29 -1.91
C ALA A 104 7.74 6.16 -1.03
N ALA A 105 7.31 5.66 0.14
CA ALA A 105 6.50 6.42 1.09
C ALA A 105 7.24 7.64 1.64
N VAL A 106 8.55 7.53 1.91
CA VAL A 106 9.41 8.65 2.32
C VAL A 106 9.50 9.70 1.22
N ARG A 107 9.85 9.29 -0.02
CA ARG A 107 9.94 10.22 -1.16
C ARG A 107 8.62 10.94 -1.42
N LEU A 108 7.50 10.22 -1.36
CA LEU A 108 6.18 10.81 -1.52
C LEU A 108 5.90 11.84 -0.42
N ALA A 109 6.22 11.53 0.83
CA ALA A 109 6.04 12.47 1.93
C ALA A 109 6.85 13.75 1.74
N ASP A 110 8.08 13.66 1.24
CA ASP A 110 8.92 14.84 1.02
C ASP A 110 8.40 15.72 -0.11
N ILE A 111 7.86 15.13 -1.18
CA ILE A 111 7.20 15.87 -2.27
C ILE A 111 5.95 16.60 -1.75
N LEU A 112 5.15 15.97 -0.88
CA LEU A 112 3.86 16.51 -0.41
C LEU A 112 3.97 17.53 0.73
N LYS A 113 5.14 17.67 1.37
CA LYS A 113 5.40 18.69 2.40
C LYS A 113 5.79 20.05 1.82
N THR A 114 6.08 20.11 0.53
CA THR A 114 6.47 21.32 -0.20
C THR A 114 5.23 22.08 -0.65
#